data_AF-A0A9W8MKL8-F1
#
_entry.id   AF-A0A9W8MKL8-F1
#
_cell.length_a   1.000
_cell.length_b   1.000
_cell.length_c   1.000
_cell.angle_alpha   90.00
_cell.angle_beta   90.00
_cell.angle_gamma   90.00
#
_symmetry.space_group_name_H-M   'P 1'
#
loop_
_entity.id
_entity.type
_entity.pdbx_description
1 polymer ?
#
loop_
_entity_poly.entity_id
_entity_poly.type
_entity_poly.pdbx_seq_one_letter_code
_entity_poly.pdbx_strand_id
1 'polypeptide(L)'
;MELSLCSGFGSMQGHIDREFWSSLMKLDEVEVAWLKDKDVWRTTKNWYEAFANDPLQQYINSDEKETPRRTLIHRITIACTLHAWRRTKITITVNHGSSLVIATLPTASPKPKDVLLNWFADTVMKIRNKNLDRKEQEKRATEFRTKTSEVISERIGDRKEEMIYVSLVFTAQGSQGHGYASALLGTITKLADVLGQACWLVKLFWEPIIQIGMEHPYEFKSW
;
A
#
# COMPACT_ATOMS: atom_id res chain seq x y z
N MET A 1 19.64 0.61 38.60
CA MET A 1 20.22 -0.19 37.50
C MET A 1 19.49 0.20 36.24
N GLU A 2 20.02 1.19 35.53
CA GLU A 2 19.52 1.58 34.21
C GLU A 2 20.15 0.64 33.19
N LEU A 3 19.32 -0.17 32.53
CA LEU A 3 19.74 -1.01 31.42
C LEU A 3 19.98 -0.09 30.22
N SER A 4 21.24 0.26 30.02
CA SER A 4 21.74 0.88 28.79
C SER A 4 21.51 -0.08 27.62
N LEU A 5 20.46 0.18 26.83
CA LEU A 5 20.21 -0.49 25.56
C LEU A 5 21.26 -0.02 24.56
N CYS A 6 22.11 -0.96 24.11
CA CYS A 6 23.14 -0.72 23.09
C CYS A 6 22.57 -0.02 21.86
N SER A 7 23.00 1.23 21.65
CA SER A 7 22.82 2.03 20.44
C SER A 7 23.73 1.52 19.30
N GLY A 8 23.54 0.24 18.93
CA GLY A 8 24.33 -0.49 17.93
C GLY A 8 23.57 -0.85 16.65
N PHE A 9 22.39 -0.26 16.40
CA PHE A 9 21.61 -0.49 15.16
C PHE A 9 22.12 0.37 13.99
N GLY A 10 23.43 0.32 13.73
CA GLY A 10 24.02 0.85 12.52
C GLY A 10 23.60 0.03 11.30
N SER A 11 22.67 0.58 10.51
CA SER A 11 22.30 0.20 9.13
C SER A 11 22.08 -1.30 8.80
N MET A 12 21.19 -2.01 9.51
CA MET A 12 20.69 -3.31 9.01
C MET A 12 19.90 -3.20 7.69
N GLN A 13 19.50 -1.99 7.27
CA GLN A 13 18.83 -1.77 5.99
C GLN A 13 19.68 -2.14 4.76
N GLY A 14 20.99 -2.32 4.91
CA GLY A 14 21.88 -2.78 3.83
C GLY A 14 21.80 -4.27 3.49
N HIS A 15 21.17 -5.10 4.33
CA HIS A 15 21.26 -6.57 4.25
C HIS A 15 19.93 -7.31 4.22
N ILE A 16 18.82 -6.65 3.84
CA ILE A 16 17.56 -7.35 3.56
C ILE A 16 17.69 -8.04 2.19
N ASP A 17 18.31 -9.21 2.16
CA ASP A 17 18.52 -10.01 0.96
C ASP A 17 17.32 -10.92 0.62
N ARG A 18 17.43 -11.67 -0.47
CA ARG A 18 16.38 -12.59 -0.91
C ARG A 18 16.18 -13.77 0.04
N GLU A 19 17.22 -14.20 0.74
CA GLU A 19 17.16 -15.35 1.65
C GLU A 19 16.41 -14.99 2.93
N PHE A 20 16.68 -13.80 3.47
CA PHE A 20 15.92 -13.22 4.57
C PHE A 20 14.42 -13.20 4.23
N TRP A 21 14.06 -12.65 3.07
CA TRP A 21 12.66 -12.61 2.64
C TRP A 21 12.06 -13.99 2.42
N SER A 22 12.80 -14.93 1.84
CA SER A 22 12.32 -16.30 1.67
C SER A 22 12.08 -16.98 3.01
N SER A 23 12.87 -16.67 4.04
CA SER A 23 12.71 -17.23 5.37
C SER A 23 11.50 -16.61 6.05
N LEU A 24 11.35 -15.29 5.96
CA LEU A 24 10.24 -14.55 6.54
C LEU A 24 8.89 -15.00 5.95
N MET A 25 8.79 -15.18 4.63
CA MET A 25 7.56 -15.59 3.95
C MET A 25 7.15 -17.05 4.22
N LYS A 26 8.07 -17.90 4.69
CA LYS A 26 7.79 -19.30 5.05
C LYS A 26 7.21 -19.45 6.46
N LEU A 27 7.15 -18.37 7.24
CA LEU A 27 6.64 -18.39 8.62
C LEU A 27 5.12 -18.37 8.72
N ASP A 28 4.43 -18.11 7.61
CA ASP A 28 2.96 -18.08 7.57
C ASP A 28 2.43 -19.40 7.00
N GLU A 29 1.28 -19.86 7.50
CA GLU A 29 0.62 -21.09 6.99
C GLU A 29 0.19 -20.95 5.53
N VAL A 30 -0.06 -19.71 5.11
CA VAL A 30 -0.45 -19.35 3.75
C VAL A 30 0.81 -19.02 2.94
N GLU A 31 0.91 -19.55 1.72
CA GLU A 31 2.04 -19.28 0.82
C GLU A 31 2.07 -17.80 0.39
N VAL A 32 2.92 -17.02 1.06
CA VAL A 32 3.26 -15.64 0.70
C VAL A 32 4.42 -15.65 -0.29
N ALA A 33 4.29 -14.88 -1.38
CA ALA A 33 5.34 -14.79 -2.40
C ALA A 33 5.46 -13.37 -2.95
N TRP A 34 6.58 -13.07 -3.59
CA TRP A 34 6.71 -11.85 -4.40
C TRP A 34 5.72 -11.86 -5.57
N LEU A 35 5.14 -10.69 -5.88
CA LEU A 35 4.33 -10.54 -7.09
C LEU A 35 5.20 -10.80 -8.33
N LYS A 36 4.76 -11.71 -9.22
CA LYS A 36 5.48 -12.05 -10.46
C LYS A 36 4.94 -11.23 -11.63
N ASP A 37 5.76 -10.99 -12.65
CA ASP A 37 5.35 -10.25 -13.86
C ASP A 37 4.10 -10.83 -14.52
N LYS A 38 4.05 -12.16 -14.64
CA LYS A 38 2.90 -12.88 -15.21
C LYS A 38 1.60 -12.70 -14.41
N ASP A 39 1.69 -12.34 -13.13
CA ASP A 39 0.55 -12.21 -12.22
C ASP A 39 0.02 -10.77 -12.15
N VAL A 40 0.74 -9.78 -12.71
CA VAL A 40 0.39 -8.34 -12.62
C VAL A 40 -0.98 -8.03 -13.24
N TRP A 41 -1.28 -8.58 -14.42
CA TRP A 41 -2.55 -8.31 -15.10
C TRP A 41 -3.75 -8.93 -14.38
N ARG A 42 -3.60 -10.12 -13.80
CA ARG A 42 -4.63 -10.73 -12.94
C ARG A 42 -4.81 -9.90 -11.67
N THR A 43 -3.72 -9.52 -11.01
CA THR A 43 -3.72 -8.67 -9.81
C THR A 43 -4.41 -7.34 -10.08
N THR A 44 -4.15 -6.74 -11.24
CA THR A 44 -4.80 -5.50 -11.69
C THR A 44 -6.30 -5.65 -11.84
N LYS A 45 -6.76 -6.77 -12.43
CA LYS A 45 -8.19 -7.08 -12.54
C LYS A 45 -8.80 -7.21 -11.15
N ASN A 46 -8.18 -8.02 -10.28
CA ASN A 46 -8.66 -8.25 -8.92
C ASN A 46 -8.67 -6.98 -8.07
N TRP A 47 -7.67 -6.10 -8.23
CA TRP A 47 -7.65 -4.78 -7.60
C TRP A 47 -8.88 -4.01 -8.05
N TYR A 48 -9.06 -3.83 -9.36
CA TYR A 48 -10.17 -3.03 -9.89
C TYR A 48 -11.53 -3.54 -9.38
N GLU A 49 -11.74 -4.85 -9.38
CA GLU A 49 -12.96 -5.48 -8.87
C GLU A 49 -13.14 -5.28 -7.35
N ALA A 50 -12.07 -5.43 -6.57
CA ALA A 50 -12.11 -5.27 -5.11
C ALA A 50 -12.49 -3.84 -4.68
N PHE A 51 -12.14 -2.83 -5.48
CA PHE A 51 -12.45 -1.43 -5.17
C PHE A 51 -13.59 -0.83 -6.02
N ALA A 52 -14.26 -1.63 -6.86
CA ALA A 52 -15.35 -1.13 -7.72
C ALA A 52 -16.48 -0.47 -6.90
N ASN A 53 -16.70 -0.94 -5.68
CA ASN A 53 -17.73 -0.44 -4.76
C ASN A 53 -17.15 0.36 -3.58
N ASP A 54 -15.91 0.82 -3.67
CA ASP A 54 -15.27 1.60 -2.61
C ASP A 54 -15.94 2.99 -2.50
N PRO A 55 -16.47 3.39 -1.33
CA PRO A 55 -17.17 4.66 -1.17
C PRO A 55 -16.32 5.88 -1.49
N LEU A 56 -15.00 5.83 -1.23
CA LEU A 56 -14.10 6.93 -1.56
C LEU A 56 -13.90 7.01 -3.08
N GLN A 57 -13.73 5.88 -3.77
CA GLN A 57 -13.70 5.87 -5.24
C GLN A 57 -15.01 6.37 -5.83
N GLN A 58 -16.16 5.99 -5.27
CA GLN A 58 -17.46 6.50 -5.70
C GLN A 58 -17.58 8.01 -5.45
N TYR A 59 -17.13 8.50 -4.29
CA TYR A 59 -17.11 9.93 -3.99
C TYR A 59 -16.22 10.72 -4.97
N ILE A 60 -15.01 10.21 -5.24
CA ILE A 60 -14.09 10.86 -6.18
C ILE A 60 -14.64 10.82 -7.61
N ASN A 61 -15.38 9.78 -7.99
CA ASN A 61 -15.86 9.59 -9.37
C ASN A 61 -17.36 9.87 -9.59
N SER A 62 -18.10 10.40 -8.62
CA SER A 62 -19.59 10.40 -8.62
C SER A 62 -20.25 10.99 -9.87
N ASP A 63 -19.56 11.89 -10.57
CA ASP A 63 -20.10 12.66 -11.69
C ASP A 63 -19.65 12.11 -13.05
N GLU A 64 -18.85 11.04 -13.09
CA GLU A 64 -18.26 10.53 -14.31
C GLU A 64 -18.77 9.14 -14.67
N LYS A 65 -19.39 9.01 -15.85
CA LYS A 65 -19.88 7.73 -16.36
C LYS A 65 -18.70 6.80 -16.66
N GLU A 66 -18.78 5.55 -16.20
CA GLU A 66 -17.84 4.53 -16.63
C GLU A 66 -18.03 4.24 -18.12
N THR A 67 -16.92 4.28 -18.86
CA THR A 67 -16.88 3.88 -20.28
C THR A 67 -15.85 2.76 -20.45
N PRO A 68 -16.05 1.81 -21.38
CA PRO A 68 -15.10 0.71 -21.57
C PRO A 68 -13.66 1.18 -21.82
N ARG A 69 -13.50 2.28 -22.57
CA ARG A 69 -12.18 2.90 -22.82
C ARG A 69 -11.53 3.40 -21.53
N ARG A 70 -12.30 4.01 -20.64
CA ARG A 70 -11.80 4.54 -19.37
C ARG A 70 -11.40 3.41 -18.42
N THR A 71 -12.22 2.36 -18.30
CA THR A 71 -11.88 1.16 -17.54
C THR A 71 -10.61 0.51 -18.06
N LEU A 72 -10.43 0.42 -19.39
CA LEU A 72 -9.20 -0.10 -19.99
C LEU A 72 -7.97 0.75 -19.64
N ILE A 73 -8.06 2.08 -19.79
CA ILE A 73 -6.99 3.02 -19.43
C ILE A 73 -6.65 2.90 -17.94
N HIS A 74 -7.66 2.79 -17.08
CA HIS A 74 -7.48 2.64 -15.64
C HIS A 74 -6.74 1.35 -15.30
N ARG A 75 -7.13 0.22 -15.90
CA ARG A 75 -6.42 -1.06 -15.75
C ARG A 75 -4.98 -0.99 -16.23
N ILE A 76 -4.73 -0.40 -17.40
CA ILE A 76 -3.35 -0.18 -17.90
C ILE A 76 -2.54 0.66 -16.90
N THR A 77 -3.14 1.72 -16.36
CA THR A 77 -2.48 2.59 -15.36
C THR A 77 -2.12 1.81 -14.09
N ILE A 78 -3.05 1.04 -13.54
CA ILE A 78 -2.79 0.17 -12.37
C ILE A 78 -1.66 -0.82 -12.68
N ALA A 79 -1.71 -1.50 -13.84
CA ALA A 79 -0.69 -2.47 -14.23
C ALA A 79 0.71 -1.83 -14.32
N CYS A 80 0.82 -0.65 -14.96
CA CYS A 80 2.06 0.12 -15.03
C CYS A 80 2.55 0.49 -13.63
N THR A 81 1.67 0.98 -12.76
CA THR A 81 2.00 1.33 -11.37
C THR A 81 2.48 0.10 -10.58
N LEU A 82 1.83 -1.05 -10.72
CA LEU A 82 2.25 -2.30 -10.08
C LEU A 82 3.64 -2.77 -10.56
N HIS A 83 3.91 -2.70 -11.86
CA HIS A 83 5.25 -3.01 -12.38
C HIS A 83 6.31 -2.07 -11.81
N ALA A 84 5.97 -0.80 -11.66
CA ALA A 84 6.86 0.22 -11.11
C ALA A 84 7.12 -0.03 -9.61
N TRP A 85 6.06 -0.24 -8.82
CA TRP A 85 6.13 -0.54 -7.40
C TRP A 85 6.83 -1.86 -7.08
N ARG A 86 6.72 -2.88 -7.92
CA ARG A 86 7.51 -4.12 -7.73
C ARG A 86 9.01 -3.86 -7.66
N ARG A 87 9.50 -2.79 -8.30
CA ARG A 87 10.93 -2.44 -8.34
C ARG A 87 11.35 -1.48 -7.23
N THR A 88 10.41 -0.78 -6.60
CA THR A 88 10.70 0.29 -5.64
C THR A 88 10.15 0.02 -4.24
N LYS A 89 9.15 -0.84 -4.11
CA LYS A 89 8.41 -1.14 -2.88
C LYS A 89 8.37 -2.65 -2.61
N ILE A 90 8.10 -3.01 -1.37
CA ILE A 90 7.79 -4.39 -0.99
C ILE A 90 6.41 -4.71 -1.58
N THR A 91 6.35 -5.64 -2.53
CA THR A 91 5.12 -6.02 -3.24
C THR A 91 4.93 -7.53 -3.15
N ILE A 92 4.20 -7.97 -2.13
CA ILE A 92 3.99 -9.38 -1.79
C ILE A 92 2.54 -9.78 -1.99
N THR A 93 2.31 -11.05 -2.34
CA THR A 93 1.02 -11.57 -2.77
C THR A 93 0.79 -12.99 -2.27
N VAL A 94 -0.49 -13.35 -2.17
CA VAL A 94 -0.96 -14.73 -1.96
C VAL A 94 -1.78 -15.17 -3.16
N ASN A 95 -1.71 -16.48 -3.47
CA ASN A 95 -2.49 -17.12 -4.53
C ASN A 95 -2.39 -16.34 -5.86
N HIS A 96 -1.14 -16.10 -6.27
CA HIS A 96 -0.77 -15.47 -7.52
C HIS A 96 -1.47 -14.12 -7.83
N GLY A 97 -1.62 -13.21 -6.87
CA GLY A 97 -2.27 -11.92 -7.10
C GLY A 97 -3.73 -11.85 -6.68
N SER A 98 -4.24 -12.87 -6.00
CA SER A 98 -5.61 -12.84 -5.45
C SER A 98 -5.68 -12.02 -4.16
N SER A 99 -4.56 -11.87 -3.45
CA SER A 99 -4.40 -10.87 -2.38
C SER A 99 -3.05 -10.19 -2.53
N LEU A 100 -2.96 -8.89 -2.25
CA LEU A 100 -1.75 -8.11 -2.44
C LEU A 100 -1.53 -7.16 -1.26
N VAL A 101 -0.28 -7.04 -0.83
CA VAL A 101 0.19 -5.97 0.06
C VAL A 101 1.35 -5.24 -0.58
N ILE A 102 1.32 -3.91 -0.48
CA ILE A 102 2.38 -3.02 -0.90
C ILE A 102 2.83 -2.19 0.28
N ALA A 103 4.10 -2.31 0.66
CA ALA A 103 4.69 -1.58 1.77
C ALA A 103 5.96 -0.83 1.34
N THR A 104 6.22 0.29 2.00
CA THR A 104 7.38 1.14 1.77
C THR A 104 8.19 1.19 3.06
N LEU A 105 9.47 0.83 2.97
CA LEU A 105 10.39 1.00 4.08
C LEU A 105 10.70 2.49 4.27
N PRO A 106 10.90 2.95 5.52
CA PRO A 106 11.40 4.29 5.77
C PRO A 106 12.79 4.39 5.12
N THR A 107 12.93 5.31 4.16
CA THR A 107 14.18 5.52 3.44
C THR A 107 14.68 6.91 3.78
N ALA A 108 15.95 7.01 4.21
CA ALA A 108 16.57 8.28 4.59
C ALA A 108 16.68 9.29 3.42
N SER A 109 16.42 8.87 2.17
CA SER A 109 16.46 9.76 1.00
C SER A 109 15.61 9.21 -0.15
N PRO A 110 14.84 10.05 -0.86
CA PRO A 110 14.11 9.62 -2.05
C PRO A 110 15.11 9.16 -3.11
N LYS A 111 14.94 7.94 -3.63
CA LYS A 111 15.85 7.43 -4.67
C LYS A 111 15.51 8.11 -6.00
N PRO A 112 16.48 8.31 -6.91
CA PRO A 112 16.22 8.88 -8.24
C PRO A 112 15.12 8.14 -9.03
N LYS A 113 14.93 6.84 -8.75
CA LYS A 113 13.87 6.02 -9.35
C LYS A 113 12.47 6.40 -8.86
N ASP A 114 12.35 6.91 -7.62
CA ASP A 114 11.08 7.38 -7.06
C ASP A 114 10.65 8.70 -7.71
N VAL A 115 11.62 9.55 -8.06
CA VAL A 115 11.39 10.79 -8.83
C VAL A 115 10.83 10.48 -10.22
N LEU A 116 11.37 9.46 -10.90
CA LEU A 116 10.88 9.02 -12.21
C LEU A 116 9.46 8.44 -12.12
N LEU A 117 9.16 7.70 -11.06
CA LEU A 117 7.83 7.15 -10.79
C LEU A 117 6.81 8.25 -10.54
N ASN A 118 7.18 9.24 -9.72
CA ASN A 118 6.34 10.41 -9.43
C ASN A 118 6.13 11.23 -10.71
N TRP A 119 7.16 11.43 -11.52
CA TRP A 119 7.04 12.07 -12.82
C TRP A 119 6.11 11.29 -13.77
N PHE A 120 6.19 9.96 -13.80
CA PHE A 120 5.31 9.14 -14.63
C PHE A 120 3.86 9.21 -14.13
N ALA A 121 3.64 9.13 -12.82
CA ALA A 121 2.33 9.30 -12.20
C ALA A 121 1.76 10.70 -12.51
N ASP A 122 2.56 11.76 -12.37
CA ASP A 122 2.19 13.13 -12.70
C ASP A 122 1.90 13.30 -14.19
N THR A 123 2.64 12.63 -15.06
CA THR A 123 2.46 12.68 -16.51
C THR A 123 1.18 11.98 -16.93
N VAL A 124 0.91 10.79 -16.39
CA VAL A 124 -0.36 10.07 -16.60
C VAL A 124 -1.53 10.89 -16.04
N MET A 125 -1.37 11.50 -14.87
CA MET A 125 -2.37 12.41 -14.30
C MET A 125 -2.61 13.62 -15.21
N LYS A 126 -1.55 14.29 -15.70
CA LYS A 126 -1.64 15.47 -16.59
C LYS A 126 -2.29 15.18 -17.94
N ILE A 127 -1.92 14.07 -18.59
CA ILE A 127 -2.53 13.64 -19.87
C ILE A 127 -4.03 13.44 -19.72
N ARG A 128 -4.45 13.01 -18.53
CA ARG A 128 -5.83 12.73 -18.20
C ARG A 128 -6.59 14.08 -17.91
N ASN A 129 -5.93 15.21 -17.56
CA ASN A 129 -6.48 16.43 -16.89
C ASN A 129 -7.19 17.51 -17.76
N LYS A 130 -7.76 17.21 -18.94
CA LYS A 130 -8.27 18.27 -19.85
C LYS A 130 -9.75 18.71 -19.72
N ASN A 131 -10.56 18.10 -18.84
CA ASN A 131 -12.02 18.38 -18.77
C ASN A 131 -12.48 19.05 -17.46
N LEU A 132 -13.61 19.77 -17.47
CA LEU A 132 -14.16 20.53 -16.32
C LEU A 132 -14.66 19.63 -15.17
N ASP A 133 -15.34 18.52 -15.46
CA ASP A 133 -15.78 17.53 -14.45
C ASP A 133 -14.63 17.05 -13.57
N ARG A 134 -13.42 17.14 -14.11
CA ARG A 134 -12.22 16.69 -13.46
C ARG A 134 -11.61 17.66 -12.45
N LYS A 135 -11.92 18.96 -12.54
CA LYS A 135 -11.50 19.92 -11.51
C LYS A 135 -12.15 19.60 -10.16
N GLU A 136 -13.42 19.16 -10.17
CA GLU A 136 -14.08 18.74 -8.95
C GLU A 136 -13.48 17.43 -8.41
N GLN A 137 -13.13 16.49 -9.27
CA GLN A 137 -12.42 15.26 -8.85
C GLN A 137 -11.05 15.56 -8.24
N GLU A 138 -10.29 16.46 -8.86
CA GLU A 138 -8.99 16.91 -8.36
C GLU A 138 -9.15 17.61 -7.01
N LYS A 139 -10.18 18.43 -6.85
CA LYS A 139 -10.54 19.05 -5.57
C LYS A 139 -10.90 18.01 -4.51
N ARG A 140 -11.76 17.03 -4.80
CA ARG A 140 -12.12 15.95 -3.86
C ARG A 140 -10.91 15.07 -3.49
N ALA A 141 -10.06 14.75 -4.46
CA ALA A 141 -8.83 14.01 -4.21
C ALA A 141 -7.85 14.83 -3.36
N THR A 142 -7.74 16.15 -3.59
CA THR A 142 -6.91 17.06 -2.80
C THR A 142 -7.46 17.20 -1.38
N GLU A 143 -8.76 17.40 -1.22
CA GLU A 143 -9.44 17.45 0.08
C GLU A 143 -9.16 16.19 0.89
N PHE A 144 -9.34 15.01 0.27
CA PHE A 144 -9.03 13.74 0.92
C PHE A 144 -7.56 13.63 1.34
N ARG A 145 -6.62 14.00 0.46
CA ARG A 145 -5.18 13.99 0.75
C ARG A 145 -4.82 14.93 1.89
N THR A 146 -5.36 16.15 1.89
CA THR A 146 -5.13 17.14 2.94
C THR A 146 -5.64 16.64 4.28
N LYS A 147 -6.91 16.22 4.35
CA LYS A 147 -7.51 15.67 5.59
C LYS A 147 -6.74 14.46 6.11
N THR A 148 -6.36 13.54 5.22
CA THR A 148 -5.56 12.37 5.58
C THR A 148 -4.19 12.78 6.12
N SER A 149 -3.52 13.74 5.48
CA SER A 149 -2.22 14.26 5.91
C SER A 149 -2.30 14.95 7.27
N GLU A 150 -3.36 15.72 7.52
CA GLU A 150 -3.61 16.38 8.81
C GLU A 150 -3.77 15.34 9.92
N VAL A 151 -4.59 14.31 9.71
CA VAL A 151 -4.79 13.26 10.73
C VAL A 151 -3.51 12.44 10.95
N ILE A 152 -2.76 12.12 9.89
CA ILE A 152 -1.47 11.44 10.03
C ILE A 152 -0.51 12.31 10.86
N SER A 153 -0.46 13.62 10.57
CA SER A 153 0.39 14.55 11.31
C SER A 153 -0.04 14.71 12.77
N GLU A 154 -1.34 14.73 13.04
CA GLU A 154 -1.89 14.85 14.40
C GLU A 154 -1.60 13.61 15.24
N ARG A 155 -1.72 12.41 14.64
CA ARG A 155 -1.68 11.15 15.38
C ARG A 155 -0.31 10.48 15.41
N ILE A 156 0.41 10.53 14.29
CA ILE A 156 1.73 9.88 14.15
C ILE A 156 2.84 10.92 14.27
N GLY A 157 2.60 12.15 13.83
CA GLY A 157 3.60 13.22 13.83
C GLY A 157 4.77 12.89 12.91
N ASP A 158 5.97 13.28 13.35
CA ASP A 158 7.21 13.12 12.58
C ASP A 158 7.67 11.66 12.49
N ARG A 159 7.21 10.80 13.41
CA ARG A 159 7.56 9.36 13.45
C ARG A 159 7.15 8.62 12.17
N LYS A 160 6.21 9.15 11.38
CA LYS A 160 5.74 8.52 10.14
C LYS A 160 6.87 8.25 9.14
N GLU A 161 7.94 9.04 9.18
CA GLU A 161 9.12 8.92 8.30
C GLU A 161 10.06 7.79 8.71
N GLU A 162 9.94 7.30 9.94
CA GLU A 162 10.74 6.21 10.53
C GLU A 162 9.98 4.88 10.55
N MET A 163 8.73 4.87 10.07
CA MET A 163 7.84 3.72 10.12
C MET A 163 7.62 3.11 8.73
N ILE A 164 7.35 1.80 8.70
CA ILE A 164 6.98 1.10 7.47
C ILE A 164 5.56 1.51 7.08
N TYR A 165 5.39 2.11 5.90
CA TYR A 165 4.09 2.53 5.40
C TYR A 165 3.46 1.46 4.50
N VAL A 166 2.35 0.87 4.94
CA VAL A 166 1.54 -0.03 4.11
C VAL A 166 0.64 0.81 3.21
N SER A 167 1.03 0.90 1.94
CA SER A 167 0.38 1.74 0.92
C SER A 167 -0.93 1.16 0.40
N LEU A 168 -1.03 -0.18 0.38
CA LEU A 168 -2.16 -0.88 -0.20
C LEU A 168 -2.26 -2.29 0.40
N VAL A 169 -3.48 -2.67 0.73
CA VAL A 169 -3.88 -4.05 1.03
C VAL A 169 -5.19 -4.30 0.32
N PHE A 170 -5.30 -5.41 -0.42
CA PHE A 170 -6.60 -5.86 -0.91
C PHE A 170 -6.62 -7.38 -1.07
N THR A 171 -7.84 -7.93 -1.07
CA THR A 171 -8.12 -9.32 -1.40
C THR A 171 -9.29 -9.37 -2.38
N ALA A 172 -9.13 -10.13 -3.46
CA ALA A 172 -10.18 -10.37 -4.45
C ALA A 172 -11.42 -10.95 -3.77
N GLN A 173 -12.61 -10.57 -4.22
CA GLN A 173 -13.88 -10.96 -3.59
C GLN A 173 -14.01 -12.48 -3.40
N GLY A 174 -13.63 -13.28 -4.41
CA GLY A 174 -13.66 -14.75 -4.33
C GLY A 174 -12.55 -15.39 -3.48
N SER A 175 -11.68 -14.59 -2.86
CA SER A 175 -10.58 -15.05 -1.99
C SER A 175 -10.65 -14.44 -0.59
N GLN A 176 -11.71 -13.69 -0.28
CA GLN A 176 -11.97 -13.18 1.07
C GLN A 176 -12.31 -14.33 2.04
N GLY A 177 -12.16 -14.12 3.34
CA GLY A 177 -12.42 -15.14 4.38
C GLY A 177 -11.35 -16.23 4.52
N HIS A 178 -10.28 -16.21 3.71
CA HIS A 178 -9.20 -17.21 3.76
C HIS A 178 -7.98 -16.76 4.58
N GLY A 179 -8.06 -15.63 5.28
CA GLY A 179 -6.94 -15.08 6.05
C GLY A 179 -5.78 -14.48 5.22
N TYR A 180 -5.92 -14.33 3.90
CA TYR A 180 -4.82 -13.88 3.03
C TYR A 180 -4.29 -12.49 3.34
N ALA A 181 -5.18 -11.52 3.57
CA ALA A 181 -4.78 -10.17 3.97
C ALA A 181 -4.03 -10.18 5.31
N SER A 182 -4.53 -10.96 6.28
CA SER A 182 -3.91 -11.12 7.60
C SER A 182 -2.52 -11.75 7.50
N ALA A 183 -2.35 -12.78 6.67
CA ALA A 183 -1.03 -13.38 6.42
C ALA A 183 -0.05 -12.36 5.84
N LEU A 184 -0.46 -11.61 4.81
CA LEU A 184 0.40 -10.60 4.18
C LEU A 184 0.78 -9.47 5.16
N LEU A 185 -0.18 -8.98 5.96
CA LEU A 185 0.09 -7.99 7.01
C LEU A 185 0.95 -8.56 8.14
N GLY A 186 0.74 -9.84 8.48
CA GLY A 186 1.59 -10.60 9.40
C GLY A 186 3.04 -10.63 8.94
N THR A 187 3.29 -10.88 7.65
CA THR A 187 4.64 -10.81 7.09
C THR A 187 5.26 -9.41 7.22
N ILE A 188 4.50 -8.33 6.96
CA ILE A 188 5.00 -6.95 7.08
C ILE A 188 5.24 -6.54 8.54
N THR A 189 4.40 -6.96 9.47
CA THR A 189 4.57 -6.68 10.91
C THR A 189 5.78 -7.42 11.47
N LYS A 190 5.97 -8.70 11.12
CA LYS A 190 7.20 -9.45 11.45
C LYS A 190 8.46 -8.79 10.90
N LEU A 191 8.39 -8.24 9.68
CA LEU A 191 9.49 -7.43 9.14
C LEU A 191 9.75 -6.20 10.01
N ALA A 192 8.70 -5.48 10.39
CA ALA A 192 8.79 -4.30 11.24
C ALA A 192 9.44 -4.64 12.59
N ASP A 193 9.03 -5.73 13.22
CA ASP A 193 9.59 -6.24 14.48
C ASP A 193 11.09 -6.56 14.35
N VAL A 194 11.49 -7.25 13.26
CA VAL A 194 12.92 -7.54 12.99
C VAL A 194 13.74 -6.27 12.81
N LEU A 195 13.15 -5.25 12.18
CA LEU A 195 13.82 -3.96 11.94
C LEU A 195 13.75 -3.01 13.15
N GLY A 196 13.04 -3.38 14.22
CA GLY A 196 12.76 -2.47 15.34
C GLY A 196 11.96 -1.23 14.92
N GLN A 197 11.15 -1.35 13.86
CA GLN A 197 10.34 -0.29 13.29
C GLN A 197 8.87 -0.54 13.57
N ALA A 198 8.09 0.53 13.77
CA ALA A 198 6.64 0.43 13.75
C ALA A 198 6.13 0.49 12.29
N CYS A 199 4.89 0.07 12.08
CA CYS A 199 4.23 0.18 10.78
C CYS A 199 2.90 0.90 10.92
N TRP A 200 2.48 1.56 9.84
CA TRP A 200 1.20 2.27 9.79
C TRP A 200 0.54 2.09 8.43
N LEU A 201 -0.78 2.24 8.43
CA LEU A 201 -1.62 2.15 7.23
C LEU A 201 -2.75 3.17 7.35
N VAL A 202 -3.21 3.68 6.22
CA VAL A 202 -4.41 4.51 6.16
C VAL A 202 -5.58 3.63 5.75
N LYS A 203 -6.57 3.51 6.64
CA LYS A 203 -7.84 2.89 6.28
C LYS A 203 -8.70 3.93 5.58
N LEU A 204 -9.13 3.60 4.36
CA LEU A 204 -10.10 4.39 3.62
C LEU A 204 -11.50 4.01 4.14
N PHE A 205 -11.95 4.67 5.21
CA PHE A 205 -13.34 4.62 5.64
C PHE A 205 -13.88 6.05 5.65
N TRP A 206 -15.08 6.25 5.11
CA TRP A 206 -15.68 7.59 4.96
C TRP A 206 -16.31 8.13 6.26
N GLU A 207 -16.31 7.34 7.34
CA GLU A 207 -16.62 7.84 8.67
C GLU A 207 -15.38 8.54 9.28
N PRO A 208 -15.57 9.62 10.05
CA PRO A 208 -14.48 10.49 10.54
C PRO A 208 -13.50 9.86 11.54
N ILE A 209 -13.47 8.54 11.70
CA ILE A 209 -12.57 7.82 12.62
C ILE A 209 -11.56 7.03 11.79
N ILE A 210 -10.42 7.64 11.50
CA ILE A 210 -9.23 6.91 11.06
C ILE A 210 -8.72 6.14 12.28
N GLN A 211 -9.02 4.83 12.35
CA GLN A 211 -8.37 3.93 13.30
C GLN A 211 -6.93 3.70 12.83
N ILE A 212 -5.99 4.31 13.53
CA ILE A 212 -4.57 3.98 13.45
C ILE A 212 -4.36 2.79 14.38
N GLY A 213 -4.39 1.59 13.82
CA GLY A 213 -3.95 0.41 14.53
C GLY A 213 -2.45 0.26 14.36
N MET A 214 -1.68 0.41 15.44
CA MET A 214 -0.66 -0.54 15.92
C MET A 214 0.26 0.12 16.95
N GLU A 215 -0.12 0.01 18.23
CA GLU A 215 0.81 0.10 19.38
C GLU A 215 0.94 -1.22 20.16
N HIS A 216 0.18 -2.27 19.81
CA HIS A 216 0.34 -3.60 20.40
C HIS A 216 0.06 -4.72 19.38
N PRO A 217 0.82 -5.83 19.42
CA PRO A 217 0.51 -7.02 18.63
C PRO A 217 -0.77 -7.67 19.19
N TYR A 218 -1.56 -8.30 18.32
CA TYR A 218 -2.58 -9.34 18.61
C TYR A 218 -4.08 -9.05 18.54
N GLU A 219 -4.59 -7.85 18.24
CA GLU A 219 -6.05 -7.70 17.97
C GLU A 219 -6.36 -7.16 16.57
N PHE A 220 -6.06 -7.97 15.55
CA PHE A 220 -6.88 -7.94 14.34
C PHE A 220 -8.18 -8.69 14.66
N LYS A 221 -9.25 -7.96 15.00
CA LYS A 221 -10.59 -8.54 14.91
C LYS A 221 -10.79 -8.97 13.46
N SER A 222 -10.86 -10.29 13.27
CA SER A 222 -11.18 -10.94 12.01
C SER A 222 -12.41 -10.30 11.40
N TRP A 223 -12.26 -9.80 10.18
CA TRP A 223 -13.36 -9.49 9.28
C TRP A 223 -13.89 -10.78 8.67
#